data_AF-A0A4U8UHH8-F1
#
_entry.id   AF-A0A4U8UHH8-F1
#
_cell.length_a   1.000
_cell.length_b   1.000
_cell.length_c   1.000
_cell.angle_alpha   90.00
_cell.angle_beta   90.00
_cell.angle_gamma   90.00
#
_symmetry.space_group_name_H-M   'P 1'
#
loop_
_entity.id
_entity.type
_entity.pdbx_description
1 polymer ?
#
loop_
_entity_poly.entity_id
_entity_poly.type
_entity_poly.pdbx_seq_one_letter_code
_entity_poly.pdbx_strand_id
1 'polypeptide(L)' 'MKQERKKYDEAFKRQSVELSKNRKNLSELPRELGIKVTLLCKRRKEYEAFEAV' A
#
# COMPACT_ATOMS: atom_id res chain seq x y z
N MET A 1 6.60 5.04 -24.46
CA MET A 1 5.48 4.65 -23.57
C MET A 1 5.53 5.49 -22.29
N LYS A 2 4.76 6.58 -22.21
CA LYS A 2 4.62 7.31 -20.94
C LYS A 2 3.71 6.48 -20.04
N GLN A 3 4.27 5.81 -19.03
CA GLN A 3 3.45 5.20 -17.99
C GLN A 3 2.79 6.35 -17.23
N GLU A 4 1.51 6.59 -17.50
CA GLU A 4 0.71 7.52 -16.71
C GLU A 4 0.73 7.04 -15.26
N ARG A 5 1.38 7.83 -14.40
CA ARG A 5 1.42 7.55 -12.97
C ARG A 5 -0.01 7.74 -12.45
N LYS A 6 -0.69 6.63 -12.15
CA LYS A 6 -1.93 6.67 -11.36
C LYS A 6 -1.66 7.45 -10.08
N LYS A 7 -2.29 8.63 -9.96
CA LYS A 7 -2.32 9.38 -8.70
C LYS A 7 -3.28 8.64 -7.79
N TYR A 8 -2.75 8.09 -6.70
CA TYR A 8 -3.56 7.53 -5.63
C TYR A 8 -3.80 8.63 -4.60
N ASP A 9 -5.03 8.72 -4.14
CA ASP A 9 -5.38 9.59 -3.03
C ASP A 9 -4.61 9.23 -1.76
N GLU A 10 -4.32 10.23 -0.93
CA GLU A 10 -3.64 10.04 0.35
C GLU A 10 -4.45 9.14 1.29
N ALA A 11 -5.78 9.29 1.28
CA ALA A 11 -6.69 8.42 2.03
C ALA A 11 -6.56 6.97 1.58
N PHE A 12 -6.45 6.73 0.28
CA PHE A 12 -6.26 5.39 -0.28
C PHE A 12 -4.91 4.79 0.14
N LYS A 13 -3.84 5.59 0.22
CA LYS A 13 -2.55 5.13 0.74
C LYS A 13 -2.68 4.65 2.19
N ARG A 14 -3.30 5.46 3.06
CA ARG A 14 -3.53 5.14 4.48
C ARG A 14 -4.36 3.88 4.66
N GLN A 15 -5.53 3.81 4.02
CA GLN A 15 -6.40 2.62 4.09
C GLN A 15 -5.68 1.36 3.60
N SER A 16 -4.90 1.45 2.52
CA SER A 16 -4.16 0.28 2.02
C SER A 16 -3.16 -0.26 3.05
N VAL A 17 -2.48 0.62 3.79
CA VAL A 17 -1.54 0.22 4.84
C VAL A 17 -2.27 -0.32 6.07
N GLU A 18 -3.34 0.33 6.51
CA GLU A 18 -4.13 -0.09 7.67
C GLU A 18 -4.80 -1.46 7.48
N LEU A 19 -5.39 -1.69 6.31
CA LEU A 19 -5.93 -3.00 5.93
C LEU A 19 -4.83 -4.08 5.91
N SER A 20 -3.62 -3.70 5.53
CA SER A 20 -2.47 -4.61 5.51
C SER A 20 -1.95 -4.96 6.92
N LYS A 21 -2.22 -4.14 7.94
CA LYS A 21 -1.88 -4.45 9.35
C LYS A 21 -2.84 -5.45 9.95
N ASN A 22 -4.13 -5.30 9.63
CA ASN A 22 -5.19 -6.18 10.14
C ASN A 22 -5.24 -7.56 9.45
N ARG A 23 -4.82 -7.66 8.18
CA ARG A 23 -4.81 -8.93 7.43
C ARG A 23 -3.44 -9.60 7.46
N LYS A 24 -3.42 -10.93 7.62
CA LYS A 24 -2.22 -11.76 7.41
C LYS A 24 -1.85 -11.93 5.92
N ASN A 25 -2.82 -11.78 5.01
CA ASN A 25 -2.64 -12.05 3.58
C ASN A 25 -2.31 -10.78 2.78
N LEU A 26 -1.07 -10.31 2.89
CA LEU A 26 -0.57 -9.14 2.15
C LEU A 26 -0.40 -9.36 0.64
N SER A 27 -0.37 -10.61 0.18
CA SER A 27 -0.16 -10.94 -1.23
C SER A 27 -1.44 -10.79 -2.07
N GLU A 28 -2.60 -10.94 -1.44
CA GLU A 28 -3.91 -10.88 -2.10
C GLU A 28 -4.52 -9.48 -2.05
N LEU A 29 -4.35 -8.76 -0.93
CA LEU A 29 -4.86 -7.40 -0.75
C LEU A 29 -4.49 -6.44 -1.91
N PRO A 30 -3.24 -6.40 -2.43
CA PRO A 30 -2.88 -5.60 -3.59
C PRO A 30 -3.63 -6.00 -4.87
N ARG A 31 -3.88 -7.30 -5.06
CA ARG A 31 -4.61 -7.81 -6.23
C ARG A 31 -6.06 -7.38 -6.18
N GLU A 32 -6.70 -7.46 -5.02
CA GLU A 32 -8.06 -6.96 -4.78
C GLU A 32 -8.15 -5.45 -5.00
N LEU A 33 -7.17 -4.70 -4.51
CA LEU A 33 -7.10 -3.24 -4.64
C LEU A 33 -6.63 -2.76 -6.02
N GLY A 34 -6.28 -3.66 -6.94
CA GLY A 34 -5.77 -3.31 -8.27
C GLY A 34 -4.42 -2.57 -8.25
N ILE A 35 -3.62 -2.75 -7.21
CA ILE A 35 -2.29 -2.13 -7.05
C ILE A 35 -1.17 -3.17 -7.09
N LYS A 36 0.04 -2.71 -7.38
CA LYS A 36 1.22 -3.58 -7.33
C LYS A 36 1.55 -3.95 -5.89
N VAL A 37 1.83 -5.23 -5.64
CA VAL A 37 2.29 -5.73 -4.33
C VAL A 37 3.51 -4.97 -3.83
N THR A 38 4.45 -4.65 -4.73
CA THR A 38 5.64 -3.86 -4.42
C THR A 38 5.33 -2.46 -3.90
N LEU A 39 4.24 -1.85 -4.37
CA LEU A 39 3.80 -0.53 -3.91
C LEU A 39 3.26 -0.62 -2.48
N LEU A 40 2.45 -1.63 -2.18
CA LEU A 40 1.93 -1.84 -0.83
C LEU A 40 3.08 -2.14 0.16
N CYS A 41 4.01 -3.01 -0.22
CA CYS A 41 5.16 -3.37 0.60
C CYS A 41 6.04 -2.14 0.93
N LYS A 42 6.29 -1.27 -0.07
CA LYS A 42 7.03 -0.01 0.14
C LYS A 42 6.31 0.91 1.14
N ARG A 43 5.01 1.14 0.95
CA ARG A 43 4.20 1.96 1.87
C ARG A 43 4.21 1.39 3.30
N ARG A 44 4.17 0.07 3.44
CA ARG A 44 4.21 -0.58 4.75
C ARG A 44 5.53 -0.30 5.48
N LYS A 45 6.67 -0.41 4.79
CA LYS A 45 7.98 -0.06 5.35
C LYS A 45 8.08 1.42 5.74
N GLU A 46 7.56 2.32 4.90
CA GLU A 46 7.52 3.76 5.21
C GLU A 46 6.67 4.06 6.45
N TYR A 47 5.53 3.38 6.62
CA TYR A 47 4.66 3.54 7.80
C TYR A 47 5.21 2.90 9.07
N GLU A 48 5.86 1.73 8.97
CA GLU A 48 6.50 1.08 10.12
C GLU A 48 7.65 1.93 10.67
N ALA A 49 8.42 2.57 9.79
CA ALA A 49 9.43 3.55 10.19
C ALA A 49 8.81 4.82 10.82
N PHE A 50 7.58 5.16 10.47
CA PHE A 50 6.88 6.35 10.99
C PHE A 50 6.22 6.10 12.36
N GLU A 51 5.81 4.85 12.65
CA GLU A 51 5.30 4.44 13.98
C GLU A 51 6.39 4.07 14.98
N ALA A 52 7.63 3.83 14.53
CA ALA A 52 8.76 3.51 15.40
C ALA A 52 9.43 4.74 16.06
N VAL A 53 8.81 5.92 15.97
CA VAL A 53 9.24 7.22 16.52
C VAL A 53 8.19 7.71 17.51
#